data_AF-A0A7Z0PYI9-F1
#
_entry.id   AF-A0A7Z0PYI9-F1
#
_cell.length_a   1.000
_cell.length_b   1.000
_cell.length_c   1.000
_cell.angle_alpha   90.00
_cell.angle_beta   90.00
_cell.angle_gamma   90.00
#
_symmetry.space_group_name_H-M   'P 1'
#
loop_
_entity.id
_entity.type
_entity.pdbx_description
1 polymer ?
#
loop_
_entity_poly.entity_id
_entity_poly.type
_entity_poly.pdbx_seq_one_letter_code
_entity_poly.pdbx_strand_id
1 'polypeptide(L)'
;MSETAVHLAAFAALLTPEGRALLDEVRDVSPGEELATATRLRRAHSPELVSAALTQARLRTRAAAKFGAQDARRMFFTPNGVEQSTRASVAAHRAARF
;
A
#
# COMPACT_ATOMS: atom_id res chain seq x y z
N MET A 1 -23.55 -4.65 1.56
CA MET A 1 -22.60 -3.55 1.93
C MET A 1 -22.12 -2.90 0.66
N SER A 2 -22.04 -1.57 0.61
CA SER A 2 -21.46 -0.85 -0.54
C SER A 2 -19.95 -1.10 -0.62
N GLU A 3 -19.40 -1.17 -1.83
CA GLU A 3 -17.97 -1.40 -2.13
C GLU A 3 -17.05 -0.40 -1.41
N THR A 4 -17.47 0.86 -1.30
CA THR A 4 -16.75 1.90 -0.54
C THR A 4 -16.60 1.56 0.94
N ALA A 5 -17.62 0.98 1.56
CA ALA A 5 -17.58 0.61 2.98
C ALA A 5 -16.57 -0.53 3.23
N VAL A 6 -16.44 -1.47 2.29
CA VAL A 6 -15.45 -2.55 2.34
C VAL A 6 -14.03 -1.99 2.23
N HIS A 7 -13.80 -1.03 1.33
CA HIS A 7 -12.50 -0.37 1.21
C HIS A 7 -12.10 0.42 2.46
N LEU A 8 -13.05 1.13 3.09
CA LEU A 8 -12.80 1.85 4.34
C LEU A 8 -12.47 0.91 5.49
N ALA A 9 -13.21 -0.21 5.62
CA ALA A 9 -12.94 -1.22 6.64
C ALA A 9 -11.55 -1.86 6.44
N ALA A 10 -11.20 -2.21 5.20
CA ALA A 10 -9.88 -2.75 4.88
C ALA A 10 -8.75 -1.74 5.17
N PHE A 11 -8.97 -0.45 4.86
CA PHE A 11 -8.02 0.60 5.23
C PHE A 11 -7.86 0.74 6.74
N ALA A 12 -8.97 0.77 7.49
CA ALA A 12 -8.92 0.82 8.95
C ALA A 12 -8.16 -0.37 9.54
N ALA A 13 -8.34 -1.57 8.98
CA ALA A 13 -7.62 -2.77 9.41
C ALA A 13 -6.11 -2.65 9.19
N LEU A 14 -5.65 -2.02 8.10
CA LEU A 14 -4.23 -1.76 7.85
C LEU A 14 -3.58 -0.79 8.85
N LEU A 15 -4.38 0.03 9.53
CA LEU A 15 -3.88 0.98 10.53
C LEU A 15 -3.63 0.33 11.90
N THR A 16 -4.08 -0.91 12.12
CA THR A 16 -3.87 -1.68 13.34
C THR A 16 -2.42 -2.20 13.46
N PRO A 17 -1.96 -2.63 14.65
CA PRO A 17 -0.65 -3.28 14.79
C PRO A 17 -0.48 -4.51 13.90
N GLU A 18 -1.51 -5.35 13.80
CA GLU A 18 -1.53 -6.52 12.91
C GLU A 18 -1.38 -6.12 11.44
N GLY A 19 -2.16 -5.13 11.00
CA GLY A 19 -2.08 -4.63 9.63
C GLY A 19 -0.71 -4.02 9.29
N ARG A 20 -0.08 -3.31 10.24
CA ARG A 20 1.27 -2.75 10.07
C ARG A 20 2.32 -3.84 9.99
N ALA A 21 2.25 -4.86 10.85
CA ALA A 21 3.14 -6.02 10.78
C ALA A 21 2.99 -6.74 9.43
N LEU A 22 1.76 -6.90 8.94
CA LEU A 22 1.51 -7.51 7.65
C LEU A 22 2.09 -6.69 6.49
N LEU A 23 1.96 -5.35 6.53
CA LEU A 23 2.57 -4.43 5.55
C LEU A 23 4.09 -4.52 5.53
N ASP A 24 4.72 -4.75 6.68
CA ASP A 24 6.16 -4.98 6.77
C ASP A 24 6.55 -6.34 6.21
N GLU A 25 5.77 -7.39 6.49
CA GLU A 25 6.02 -8.73 5.98
C GLU A 25 5.89 -8.82 4.46
N VAL A 26 4.92 -8.13 3.86
CA VAL A 26 4.73 -8.18 2.40
C VAL A 26 5.61 -7.19 1.62
N ARG A 27 6.44 -6.41 2.30
CA ARG A 27 7.20 -5.29 1.71
C ARG A 27 8.09 -5.70 0.55
N ASP A 28 8.78 -6.81 0.69
CA ASP A 28 9.83 -7.27 -0.23
C ASP A 28 9.40 -8.53 -1.01
N VAL A 29 8.09 -8.78 -1.10
CA VAL A 29 7.53 -9.90 -1.88
C VAL A 29 7.77 -9.65 -3.36
N SER A 30 8.41 -10.60 -4.02
CA SER A 30 8.66 -10.53 -5.46
C SER A 30 7.38 -10.80 -6.26
N PRO A 31 7.21 -10.27 -7.48
CA PRO A 31 6.01 -10.48 -8.29
C PRO A 31 5.62 -11.97 -8.54
N GLY A 32 6.59 -12.88 -8.52
CA GLY A 32 6.36 -14.33 -8.64
C GLY A 32 5.91 -15.03 -7.35
N GLU A 33 6.05 -14.37 -6.20
CA GLU A 33 5.81 -14.95 -4.87
C GLU A 33 4.47 -14.51 -4.27
N GLU A 34 3.77 -13.57 -4.92
CA GLU A 34 2.55 -12.95 -4.37
C GLU A 34 1.45 -13.97 -4.07
N LEU A 35 1.20 -14.93 -4.98
CA LEU A 35 0.15 -15.94 -4.78
C LEU A 35 0.48 -16.90 -3.63
N ALA A 36 1.73 -17.35 -3.57
CA ALA A 36 2.20 -18.22 -2.50
C ALA A 36 2.15 -17.49 -1.14
N THR A 37 2.58 -16.23 -1.12
CA THR A 37 2.53 -15.36 0.05
C THR A 37 1.09 -15.12 0.50
N ALA A 38 0.19 -14.78 -0.42
CA ALA A 38 -1.22 -14.59 -0.11
C ALA A 38 -1.86 -15.85 0.48
N THR A 39 -1.55 -17.02 -0.11
CA THR A 39 -2.06 -18.31 0.35
C THR A 39 -1.57 -18.64 1.76
N ARG A 40 -0.29 -18.39 2.05
CA ARG A 40 0.30 -18.59 3.38
C ARG A 40 -0.34 -17.66 4.41
N LEU A 41 -0.43 -16.37 4.12
CA LEU A 41 -0.93 -15.35 5.05
C LEU A 41 -2.42 -15.51 5.37
N ARG A 42 -3.23 -15.93 4.39
CA ARG A 42 -4.67 -16.20 4.60
C ARG A 42 -4.97 -17.33 5.59
N ARG A 43 -3.98 -18.12 5.99
CA ARG A 43 -4.14 -19.13 7.05
C ARG A 43 -4.17 -18.51 8.45
N ALA A 44 -3.60 -17.32 8.60
CA ALA A 44 -3.46 -16.64 9.90
C ALA A 44 -4.22 -15.30 9.97
N HIS A 45 -4.58 -14.71 8.81
CA HIS A 45 -5.20 -13.40 8.70
C HIS A 45 -6.43 -13.43 7.80
N SER A 46 -7.31 -12.42 7.92
CA SER A 46 -8.48 -12.31 7.06
C SER A 46 -8.09 -12.11 5.58
N PRO A 47 -8.82 -12.72 4.63
CA PRO A 47 -8.55 -12.56 3.20
C PRO A 47 -8.52 -11.09 2.74
N GLU A 48 -9.38 -10.27 3.33
CA GLU A 48 -9.51 -8.84 3.03
C GLU A 48 -8.27 -8.07 3.47
N LEU A 49 -7.75 -8.35 4.67
CA LEU A 49 -6.55 -7.71 5.20
C LEU A 49 -5.32 -8.08 4.36
N VAL A 50 -5.17 -9.36 4.01
CA VAL A 50 -4.08 -9.85 3.15
C VAL A 50 -4.12 -9.19 1.77
N SER A 51 -5.31 -9.12 1.16
CA SER A 51 -5.50 -8.46 -0.14
C SER A 51 -5.15 -6.97 -0.07
N ALA A 52 -5.56 -6.29 0.99
CA ALA A 52 -5.28 -4.87 1.20
C ALA A 52 -3.78 -4.60 1.39
N ALA A 53 -3.07 -5.46 2.14
CA ALA A 53 -1.64 -5.33 2.37
C ALA A 53 -0.82 -5.54 1.09
N LEU A 54 -1.10 -6.60 0.33
CA LEU A 54 -0.43 -6.87 -0.96
C LEU A 54 -0.70 -5.76 -1.98
N THR A 55 -1.93 -5.25 -2.01
CA THR A 55 -2.28 -4.09 -2.85
C THR A 55 -1.45 -2.87 -2.46
N GLN A 56 -1.36 -2.54 -1.17
CA GLN A 56 -0.50 -1.44 -0.71
C GLN A 56 0.97 -1.65 -1.07
N ALA A 57 1.52 -2.86 -0.90
CA ALA A 57 2.90 -3.16 -1.24
C ALA A 57 3.20 -2.85 -2.72
N ARG A 58 2.35 -3.32 -3.65
CA ARG A 58 2.44 -2.97 -5.08
C ARG A 58 2.37 -1.47 -5.34
N LEU A 59 1.44 -0.77 -4.68
CA LEU A 59 1.30 0.66 -4.86
C LEU A 59 2.52 1.43 -4.34
N ARG A 60 3.12 1.00 -3.22
CA ARG A 60 4.36 1.56 -2.68
C ARG A 60 5.54 1.36 -3.62
N THR A 61 5.66 0.18 -4.24
CA THR A 61 6.67 -0.08 -5.27
C THR A 61 6.52 0.86 -6.47
N ARG A 62 5.31 1.07 -6.96
CA ARG A 62 5.05 2.04 -8.05
C ARG A 62 5.31 3.48 -7.62
N ALA A 63 4.91 3.84 -6.41
CA ALA A 63 5.07 5.18 -5.85
C ALA A 63 6.55 5.51 -5.54
N ALA A 64 7.41 4.52 -5.32
CA ALA A 64 8.84 4.73 -5.07
C ALA A 64 9.53 5.52 -6.20
N ALA A 65 9.09 5.34 -7.46
CA ALA A 65 9.59 6.12 -8.59
C ALA A 65 9.25 7.61 -8.51
N LYS A 66 8.16 7.97 -7.81
CA LYS A 66 7.72 9.36 -7.64
C LYS A 66 8.21 9.96 -6.33
N PHE A 67 8.09 9.24 -5.22
CA PHE A 67 8.30 9.75 -3.86
C PHE A 67 9.60 9.29 -3.21
N GLY A 68 10.39 8.44 -3.87
CA GLY A 68 11.54 7.78 -3.27
C GLY A 68 11.14 6.56 -2.41
N ALA A 69 12.02 5.57 -2.34
CA ALA A 69 11.71 4.29 -1.71
C ALA A 69 11.41 4.40 -0.20
N GLN A 70 12.12 5.28 0.52
CA GLN A 70 11.95 5.41 1.98
C GLN A 70 10.61 6.05 2.35
N ASP A 71 10.20 7.09 1.64
CA ASP A 71 8.95 7.79 1.93
C ASP A 71 7.75 7.01 1.41
N ALA A 72 7.84 6.43 0.21
CA ALA A 72 6.79 5.57 -0.32
C ALA A 72 6.46 4.40 0.64
N ARG A 73 7.46 3.82 1.31
CA ARG A 73 7.26 2.73 2.29
C ARG A 73 6.41 3.12 3.50
N ARG A 74 6.34 4.41 3.85
CA ARG A 74 5.59 4.91 5.02
C ARG A 74 4.20 5.40 4.65
N MET A 75 3.94 5.65 3.37
CA MET A 75 2.70 6.22 2.87
C MET A 75 1.65 5.14 2.56
N PHE A 76 0.39 5.57 2.48
CA PHE A 76 -0.73 4.77 1.98
C PHE A 76 -1.20 5.36 0.66
N PHE A 77 -1.50 4.48 -0.28
CA PHE A 77 -1.88 4.87 -1.63
C PHE A 77 -3.20 4.25 -2.04
N THR A 78 -3.99 4.94 -2.84
CA THR A 78 -5.10 4.32 -3.56
C THR A 78 -4.68 4.07 -5.01
N PRO A 79 -5.31 3.11 -5.73
CA PRO A 79 -5.00 2.87 -7.14
C PRO A 79 -5.04 4.17 -7.98
N ASN A 80 -6.12 4.95 -7.85
CA ASN A 80 -6.26 6.24 -8.52
C ASN A 80 -5.23 7.28 -8.01
N GLY A 81 -4.90 7.25 -6.72
CA GLY A 81 -3.97 8.19 -6.10
C GLY A 81 -2.53 8.03 -6.58
N VAL A 82 -2.06 6.82 -6.88
CA VAL A 82 -0.72 6.60 -7.46
C VAL A 82 -0.64 7.16 -8.88
N GLU A 83 -1.68 6.94 -9.68
CA GLU A 83 -1.73 7.40 -11.07
C GLU A 83 -1.84 8.93 -11.14
N GLN A 84 -2.70 9.54 -10.32
CA GLN A 84 -2.95 10.98 -10.29
C GLN A 84 -1.91 11.80 -9.52
N SER A 85 -1.03 11.17 -8.74
CA SER A 85 0.05 11.89 -8.06
C SER A 85 1.01 12.53 -9.07
N THR A 86 1.06 13.87 -9.11
CA THR A 86 2.10 14.61 -9.83
C THR A 86 3.48 14.22 -9.30
N ARG A 87 4.51 14.13 -10.17
CA ARG A 87 5.88 13.74 -9.78
C ARG A 87 6.34 14.55 -8.55
N ALA A 88 7.03 13.95 -7.58
CA ALA A 88 7.44 14.66 -6.36
C ALA A 88 8.33 15.89 -6.62
N SER A 89 9.01 15.96 -7.77
CA SER A 89 9.72 17.17 -8.20
C SER A 89 8.80 18.39 -8.34
N VAL A 90 7.54 18.21 -8.74
CA VAL A 90 6.54 19.29 -8.84
C VAL A 90 6.03 19.69 -7.47
N ALA A 91 5.84 18.73 -6.56
CA ALA A 91 5.44 19.01 -5.18
C ALA A 91 6.53 19.77 -4.41
N ALA A 92 7.80 19.34 -4.54
CA ALA A 92 8.96 20.02 -3.96
C ALA A 92 9.15 21.44 -4.53
N HIS A 93 8.95 21.63 -5.83
CA HIS A 93 9.00 22.96 -6.45
C HIS A 93 7.89 23.90 -5.94
N ARG A 94 6.68 23.38 -5.67
CA ARG A 94 5.60 24.16 -5.06
C ARG A 94 5.89 24.48 -3.59
N ALA A 95 6.40 23.51 -2.83
CA ALA A 95 6.79 23.70 -1.43
C ALA A 95 7.95 24.68 -1.25
N ALA A 96 8.83 24.83 -2.26
CA ALA A 96 9.91 25.83 -2.23
C ALA A 96 9.46 27.24 -2.66
N ARG A 97 8.24 27.37 -3.21
CA ARG A 97 7.71 28.63 -3.74
C ARG A 97 6.67 29.31 -2.82
N PHE A 98 6.16 28.59 -1.83
CA PHE A 98 5.19 29.10 -0.85
C PHE A 98 5.70 28.88 0.58
#